data_AF-A0A315QTV0-F1
#
_entry.id   AF-A0A315QTV0-F1
#
_cell.length_a   1.000
_cell.length_b   1.000
_cell.length_c   1.000
_cell.angle_alpha   90.00
_cell.angle_beta   90.00
_cell.angle_gamma   90.00
#
_symmetry.space_group_name_H-M   'P 1'
#
loop_
_entity.id
_entity.type
_entity.pdbx_description
1 polymer ?
#
loop_
_entity_poly.entity_id
_entity_poly.type
_entity_poly.pdbx_seq_one_letter_code
_entity_poly.pdbx_strand_id
1 'polypeptide(L)'
;MKAIFSKTIKLFLLDGDPNKRMSCELSNWVGKAYKIPRSLMKESDDRDDLQNIGVYFLFGKDPNNPDDNMIYIGQTENIFNRLKQHLDQKEFWNEVVTVISKDDNLNRAHVRYLEYKLYEIAE
;
A
#
# COMPACT_ATOMS: atom_id res chain seq x y z
N MET A 1 -29.10 5.22 15.19
CA MET A 1 -28.38 3.99 14.82
C MET A 1 -27.66 4.24 13.50
N LYS A 2 -26.34 4.07 13.42
CA LYS A 2 -25.59 4.18 12.16
C LYS A 2 -25.86 2.89 11.38
N ALA A 3 -26.47 2.96 10.20
CA ALA A 3 -26.74 1.79 9.39
C ALA A 3 -25.41 1.10 9.02
N ILE A 4 -25.29 -0.20 9.31
CA ILE A 4 -24.15 -1.02 8.89
C ILE A 4 -24.50 -1.61 7.54
N PHE A 5 -23.87 -1.12 6.48
CA PHE A 5 -23.99 -1.68 5.15
C PHE A 5 -22.95 -2.78 4.96
N SER A 6 -23.38 -3.98 4.57
CA SER A 6 -22.47 -5.06 4.17
C SER A 6 -21.62 -4.60 2.99
N LYS A 7 -20.33 -4.91 3.04
CA LYS A 7 -19.39 -4.66 1.94
C LYS A 7 -18.72 -5.98 1.55
N THR A 8 -18.67 -6.25 0.26
CA THR A 8 -17.88 -7.36 -0.30
C THR A 8 -16.44 -6.91 -0.45
N ILE A 9 -15.52 -7.73 0.07
CA ILE A 9 -14.09 -7.61 -0.17
C ILE A 9 -13.73 -8.57 -1.30
N LYS A 10 -13.15 -8.06 -2.38
CA LYS A 10 -12.61 -8.87 -3.47
C LYS A 10 -11.09 -8.91 -3.33
N LEU A 11 -10.57 -10.07 -2.95
CA LEU A 11 -9.15 -10.37 -3.00
C LEU A 11 -8.83 -11.08 -4.30
N PHE A 12 -7.75 -10.65 -4.96
CA PHE A 12 -7.24 -11.28 -6.16
C PHE A 12 -5.78 -11.62 -5.93
N LEU A 13 -5.45 -12.92 -6.00
CA LEU A 13 -4.09 -13.43 -5.87
C LEU A 13 -3.44 -13.35 -7.24
N LEU A 14 -2.58 -12.35 -7.46
CA LEU A 14 -2.00 -12.09 -8.78
C LEU A 14 -1.18 -13.29 -9.26
N ASP A 15 -0.48 -13.94 -8.33
CA ASP A 15 0.41 -15.07 -8.59
C ASP A 15 -0.25 -16.42 -8.25
N GLY A 16 -1.55 -16.45 -7.93
CA GLY A 16 -2.25 -17.65 -7.46
C GLY A 16 -1.84 -18.14 -6.05
N ASP A 17 -0.96 -17.41 -5.36
CA ASP A 17 -0.42 -17.73 -4.04
C ASP A 17 -0.74 -16.61 -3.03
N PRO A 18 -1.38 -16.92 -1.89
CA PRO A 18 -1.72 -15.93 -0.86
C PRO A 18 -0.50 -15.30 -0.17
N ASN A 19 0.70 -15.86 -0.32
CA ASN A 19 1.93 -15.32 0.26
C ASN A 19 2.66 -14.37 -0.69
N LYS A 20 2.20 -14.23 -1.93
CA LYS A 20 2.81 -13.36 -2.96
C LYS A 20 2.01 -12.07 -3.15
N ARG A 21 1.97 -11.53 -4.36
CA ARG A 21 1.28 -10.28 -4.68
C ARG A 21 -0.22 -10.53 -4.66
N MET A 22 -0.95 -9.63 -4.01
CA MET A 22 -2.41 -9.64 -4.04
C MET A 22 -2.93 -8.21 -4.17
N SER A 23 -4.09 -8.09 -4.81
CA SER A 23 -4.86 -6.86 -4.82
C SER A 23 -6.15 -7.03 -4.05
N CYS A 24 -6.62 -5.95 -3.43
CA CYS A 24 -7.86 -5.90 -2.67
C CYS A 24 -8.72 -4.74 -3.14
N GLU A 25 -10.01 -5.02 -3.32
CA GLU A 25 -11.02 -4.02 -3.68
C GLU A 25 -12.25 -4.17 -2.78
N LEU A 26 -12.84 -3.03 -2.42
CA LEU A 26 -14.10 -2.98 -1.67
C LEU A 26 -15.23 -2.52 -2.60
N SER A 27 -16.42 -3.09 -2.43
CA SER A 27 -17.60 -2.66 -3.18
C SER A 27 -17.93 -1.20 -2.86
N ASN A 28 -18.24 -0.42 -3.91
CA ASN A 28 -18.53 1.02 -3.83
C ASN A 28 -17.39 1.86 -3.23
N TRP A 29 -16.14 1.44 -3.42
CA TRP A 29 -14.95 2.20 -3.03
C TRP A 29 -14.03 2.44 -4.22
N VAL A 30 -13.58 3.69 -4.36
CA VAL A 30 -12.73 4.17 -5.46
C VAL A 30 -11.26 3.73 -5.35
N GLY A 31 -10.88 3.13 -4.22
CA GLY A 31 -9.52 2.67 -3.98
C GLY A 31 -9.27 1.26 -4.49
N LYS A 32 -8.02 1.02 -4.90
CA LYS A 32 -7.45 -0.32 -5.05
C LYS A 32 -6.28 -0.45 -4.09
N ALA A 33 -6.26 -1.53 -3.34
CA ALA A 33 -5.13 -1.85 -2.49
C ALA A 33 -4.28 -2.94 -3.13
N TYR A 34 -2.97 -2.87 -2.92
CA TYR A 34 -2.03 -3.95 -3.20
C TYR A 34 -1.26 -4.30 -1.95
N LYS A 35 -0.98 -5.59 -1.78
CA LYS A 35 0.02 -6.12 -0.85
C LYS A 35 1.09 -6.79 -1.69
N ILE A 36 2.33 -6.36 -1.55
CA ILE A 36 3.47 -6.82 -2.36
C ILE A 36 4.63 -7.15 -1.41
N PRO A 37 5.13 -8.40 -1.41
CA PRO A 37 6.39 -8.72 -0.75
C PRO A 37 7.54 -7.94 -1.36
N ARG A 38 8.49 -7.47 -0.54
CA ARG A 38 9.67 -6.72 -1.00
C ARG A 38 10.39 -7.41 -2.16
N SER A 39 10.53 -8.74 -2.10
CA SER A 39 11.19 -9.55 -3.12
C SER A 39 10.52 -9.46 -4.50
N LEU A 40 9.20 -9.24 -4.56
CA LEU A 40 8.40 -9.20 -5.79
C LEU A 40 8.14 -7.77 -6.28
N MET A 41 8.76 -6.76 -5.65
CA MET A 41 8.57 -5.36 -6.05
C MET A 41 9.03 -5.09 -7.47
N LYS A 42 10.18 -5.64 -7.89
CA LYS A 42 10.70 -5.43 -9.25
C LYS A 42 9.80 -6.07 -10.31
N GLU A 43 9.19 -7.20 -9.97
CA GLU A 43 8.25 -7.94 -10.85
C GLU A 43 6.90 -7.22 -10.98
N SER A 44 6.58 -6.31 -10.06
CA SER A 44 5.33 -5.56 -10.05
C SER A 44 5.27 -4.39 -11.05
N ASP A 45 6.27 -4.25 -11.92
CA ASP A 45 6.24 -3.31 -13.05
C ASP A 45 5.15 -3.69 -14.07
N ASP A 46 4.70 -4.95 -14.05
CA ASP A 46 3.58 -5.46 -14.84
C ASP A 46 2.20 -4.90 -14.41
N ARG A 47 2.17 -4.02 -13.40
CA ARG A 47 0.96 -3.38 -12.86
C ARG A 47 0.98 -1.87 -13.16
N ASP A 48 0.45 -1.50 -14.32
CA ASP A 48 0.38 -0.09 -14.76
C ASP A 48 -0.29 0.82 -13.72
N ASP A 49 -1.27 0.32 -12.98
CA ASP A 49 -1.97 1.09 -11.96
C ASP A 49 -1.10 1.43 -10.73
N LEU A 50 0.03 0.74 -10.50
CA LEU A 50 1.03 1.16 -9.50
C LEU A 50 1.81 2.42 -9.92
N GLN A 51 1.67 2.90 -11.16
CA GLN A 51 2.23 4.19 -11.56
C GLN A 51 1.38 5.37 -11.04
N ASN A 52 0.20 5.09 -10.48
CA ASN A 52 -0.73 6.10 -9.98
C ASN A 52 -0.30 6.69 -8.63
N ILE A 53 -0.93 7.83 -8.33
CA ILE A 53 -0.84 8.52 -7.04
C ILE A 53 -1.51 7.71 -5.93
N GLY A 54 -0.88 7.69 -4.76
CA GLY A 54 -1.38 6.91 -3.63
C GLY A 54 -0.60 7.11 -2.34
N VAL A 55 -1.00 6.30 -1.35
CA VAL A 55 -0.33 6.14 -0.07
C VAL A 55 0.19 4.71 0.07
N TYR A 56 1.21 4.51 0.89
CA TYR A 56 1.79 3.20 1.15
C TYR A 56 2.32 3.08 2.56
N PHE A 57 2.45 1.83 2.98
CA PHE A 57 2.93 1.38 4.28
C PHE A 57 4.01 0.36 4.03
N LEU A 58 5.23 0.62 4.50
CA LEU A 58 6.31 -0.37 4.52
C LEU A 58 6.30 -1.03 5.89
N PHE A 59 5.97 -2.32 5.92
CA PHE A 59 5.94 -3.14 7.12
C PHE A 59 7.25 -3.90 7.28
N GLY A 60 7.75 -3.96 8.51
CA GLY A 60 8.96 -4.67 8.84
C GLY A 60 9.16 -4.82 10.36
N LYS A 61 10.38 -5.21 10.72
CA LYS A 61 10.84 -5.28 12.11
C LYS A 61 11.76 -4.11 12.42
N ASP A 62 11.79 -3.64 13.66
CA ASP A 62 12.77 -2.64 14.06
C ASP A 62 14.18 -3.27 14.01
N PRO A 63 15.14 -2.71 13.24
CA PRO A 63 16.50 -3.23 13.18
C PRO A 63 17.24 -3.22 14.53
N ASN A 64 16.85 -2.34 15.45
CA ASN A 64 17.45 -2.22 16.79
C ASN A 64 16.72 -3.08 17.84
N ASN A 65 15.45 -3.40 17.61
CA ASN A 65 14.66 -4.29 18.46
C ASN A 65 13.80 -5.26 17.62
N PRO A 66 14.35 -6.40 17.19
CA PRO A 66 13.66 -7.31 16.26
C PRO A 66 12.32 -7.87 16.74
N ASP A 67 12.04 -7.83 18.03
CA ASP A 67 10.74 -8.23 18.59
C ASP A 67 9.65 -7.20 18.24
N ASP A 68 10.02 -5.93 18.06
CA ASP A 68 9.11 -4.83 17.74
C ASP A 68 8.83 -4.72 16.24
N ASN A 69 7.59 -4.36 15.91
CA ASN A 69 7.19 -4.08 14.53
C ASN A 69 7.46 -2.60 14.20
N MET A 70 7.95 -2.34 12.99
CA MET A 70 8.16 -0.99 12.48
C MET A 70 7.31 -0.78 11.23
N ILE A 71 6.67 0.38 11.15
CA ILE A 71 5.89 0.80 9.98
C ILE A 71 6.41 2.15 9.51
N TYR A 72 6.66 2.28 8.21
CA TYR A 72 6.87 3.57 7.56
C TYR A 72 5.66 3.90 6.69
N ILE A 73 5.09 5.09 6.88
CA ILE A 73 3.95 5.59 6.10
C ILE A 73 4.46 6.65 5.14
N GLY A 74 4.03 6.59 3.88
CA GLY A 74 4.38 7.59 2.89
C GLY A 74 3.32 7.81 1.82
N GLN A 75 3.39 8.95 1.15
CA GLN A 75 2.65 9.23 -0.09
C GLN A 75 3.56 9.47 -1.29
N THR A 76 3.00 9.36 -2.50
CA THR A 76 3.70 9.65 -3.76
C THR A 76 2.71 9.79 -4.91
N GLU A 77 3.12 10.49 -5.97
CA GLU A 77 2.39 10.57 -7.24
C GLU A 77 2.60 9.35 -8.13
N ASN A 78 3.61 8.54 -7.81
CA ASN A 78 3.90 7.29 -8.50
C ASN A 78 4.41 6.26 -7.49
N ILE A 79 3.58 5.24 -7.22
CA ILE A 79 3.86 4.23 -6.20
C ILE A 79 5.04 3.36 -6.58
N PHE A 80 5.06 2.83 -7.81
CA PHE A 80 6.10 1.92 -8.26
C PHE A 80 7.50 2.55 -8.16
N ASN A 81 7.69 3.75 -8.71
CA ASN A 81 8.97 4.45 -8.69
C ASN A 81 9.44 4.76 -7.26
N ARG A 82 8.51 5.14 -6.37
CA ARG A 82 8.85 5.44 -4.98
C ARG A 82 9.25 4.19 -4.21
N LEU A 83 8.53 3.08 -4.41
CA LEU A 83 8.85 1.82 -3.75
C LEU A 83 10.16 1.23 -4.27
N LYS A 84 10.46 1.40 -5.56
CA LYS A 84 11.76 1.03 -6.15
C LYS A 84 12.91 1.80 -5.49
N GLN A 85 12.76 3.09 -5.22
CA GLN A 85 13.75 3.88 -4.46
C GLN A 85 13.95 3.32 -3.04
N HIS A 86 12.87 2.91 -2.36
CA HIS A 86 12.95 2.33 -1.01
C HIS A 86 13.64 0.97 -0.95
N LEU A 87 13.76 0.24 -2.08
CA LEU A 87 14.54 -1.00 -2.12
C LEU A 87 16.02 -0.76 -1.78
N ASP A 88 16.55 0.41 -2.15
CA ASP A 88 17.95 0.77 -1.92
C ASP A 88 18.13 1.67 -0.68
N GLN A 89 17.07 2.39 -0.27
CA GLN A 89 17.14 3.39 0.80
C GLN A 89 16.69 2.89 2.18
N LYS A 90 15.94 1.79 2.25
CA LYS A 90 15.37 1.27 3.51
C LYS A 90 15.41 -0.25 3.55
N GLU A 91 16.16 -0.81 4.48
CA GLU A 91 16.35 -2.27 4.59
C GLU A 91 15.32 -2.97 5.50
N PHE A 92 14.76 -2.26 6.49
CA PHE A 92 13.96 -2.88 7.56
C PHE A 92 12.67 -3.58 7.10
N TRP A 93 12.12 -3.19 5.94
CA TRP A 93 10.79 -3.60 5.50
C TRP A 93 10.83 -4.85 4.62
N ASN A 94 9.83 -5.72 4.79
CA ASN A 94 9.68 -6.98 4.07
C ASN A 94 8.41 -7.04 3.20
N GLU A 95 7.45 -6.16 3.47
CA GLU A 95 6.15 -6.12 2.81
C GLU A 95 5.69 -4.68 2.66
N VAL A 96 5.03 -4.38 1.55
CA VAL A 96 4.34 -3.11 1.36
C VAL A 96 2.84 -3.34 1.16
N VAL A 97 2.04 -2.51 1.80
CA VAL A 97 0.65 -2.30 1.42
C VAL A 97 0.53 -0.91 0.82
N THR A 98 -0.14 -0.78 -0.32
CA THR A 98 -0.41 0.51 -0.96
C THR A 98 -1.87 0.64 -1.32
N VAL A 99 -2.38 1.86 -1.26
CA VAL A 99 -3.70 2.23 -1.76
C VAL A 99 -3.52 3.28 -2.85
N ILE A 100 -3.97 2.93 -4.05
CA ILE A 100 -3.98 3.80 -5.23
C ILE A 100 -5.41 4.20 -5.60
N SER A 101 -5.53 5.30 -6.36
CA SER A 101 -6.77 5.64 -7.04
C SER A 101 -6.92 4.82 -8.31
N LYS A 102 -8.11 4.24 -8.54
CA LYS A 102 -8.43 3.53 -9.79
C LYS A 102 -8.73 4.48 -10.96
N ASP A 103 -9.37 5.60 -10.66
CA ASP A 103 -9.94 6.52 -11.67
C ASP A 103 -9.42 7.96 -11.49
N ASP A 104 -8.16 8.13 -11.08
CA ASP A 104 -7.51 9.44 -10.87
C ASP A 104 -8.26 10.41 -9.92
N ASN A 105 -9.10 9.87 -9.04
CA ASN A 105 -9.87 10.63 -8.06
C ASN A 105 -9.02 11.19 -6.89
N LEU A 106 -7.76 10.77 -6.78
CA LEU A 106 -6.82 11.30 -5.80
C LEU A 106 -5.86 12.30 -6.46
N ASN A 107 -5.60 13.40 -5.75
CA ASN A 107 -4.58 14.37 -6.12
C ASN A 107 -3.58 14.53 -4.97
N ARG A 108 -2.54 15.35 -5.18
CA ARG A 108 -1.48 15.60 -4.19
C ARG A 108 -2.02 16.07 -2.84
N ALA A 109 -3.06 16.91 -2.82
CA ALA A 109 -3.65 17.39 -1.57
C ALA A 109 -4.36 16.24 -0.83
N HIS A 110 -5.10 15.40 -1.55
CA HIS A 110 -5.78 14.24 -0.97
C HIS A 110 -4.78 13.26 -0.34
N VAL A 111 -3.71 12.87 -1.03
CA VAL A 111 -2.75 11.90 -0.48
C VAL A 111 -1.91 12.45 0.67
N ARG A 112 -1.61 13.76 0.68
CA ARG A 112 -0.99 14.42 1.85
C ARG A 112 -1.92 14.41 3.06
N TYR A 113 -3.20 14.70 2.86
CA TYR A 113 -4.18 14.59 3.94
C TYR A 113 -4.31 13.16 4.44
N LEU A 114 -4.36 12.17 3.55
CA LEU A 114 -4.41 10.75 3.92
C LEU A 114 -3.15 10.33 4.69
N GLU A 115 -1.95 10.68 4.24
CA GLU A 115 -0.69 10.41 4.94
C GLU A 115 -0.71 10.98 6.36
N TYR A 116 -1.13 12.24 6.53
CA TYR A 116 -1.28 12.87 7.84
C TYR A 116 -2.27 12.10 8.74
N LYS A 117 -3.46 11.77 8.22
CA LYS A 117 -4.47 11.01 8.99
C LYS A 117 -3.99 9.61 9.34
N LEU A 118 -3.22 8.96 8.47
CA LEU A 118 -2.67 7.63 8.71
C LEU A 118 -1.55 7.67 9.77
N TYR A 119 -0.73 8.72 9.76
CA TYR A 119 0.25 8.97 10.81
C TYR A 119 -0.44 9.15 12.18
N GLU A 120 -1.50 9.98 12.25
CA GLU A 120 -2.27 10.17 13.50
C GLU A 120 -2.95 8.89 14.02
N ILE A 121 -3.22 7.90 13.16
CA ILE A 121 -3.80 6.61 13.58
C ILE A 121 -2.73 5.66 14.11
N ALA A 122 -1.48 5.84 13.69
CA ALA A 122 -0.37 4.96 14.06
C ALA A 122 0.32 5.38 15.37
N GLU A 123 0.15 6.63 15.82
CA GLU A 123 0.50 7.10 17.17
C GLU A 123 -0.56 6.69 18.21
#